data_AF-A0A7V9AUF9-F1
#
_entry.id   AF-A0A7V9AUF9-F1
#
_cell.length_a   1.000
_cell.length_b   1.000
_cell.length_c   1.000
_cell.angle_alpha   90.00
_cell.angle_beta   90.00
_cell.angle_gamma   90.00
#
_symmetry.space_group_name_H-M   'P 1'
#
loop_
_entity.id
_entity.type
_entity.pdbx_description
1 polymer ?
#
loop_
_entity_poly.entity_id
_entity_poly.type
_entity_poly.pdbx_seq_one_letter_code
_entity_poly.pdbx_strand_id
1 'polypeptide(L)'
;MMRFRYVSSLVTVVLASVLLGAAAGQKFYRDDPIWKDPETQDASGAIQTPPLGKYEFVQNTFKNPADRTDKHAVNVNTVDEVPDSSWFTNRLSRQPWSIDQLVRGPDTGTGPAPGAWTIIEAKSEGVTPGFTIRDSAGDTYFIKFDPPSNPEMASGAEVIATKLFYALGYHTPENYIATMPDALSIAPGTVIEDEDGVERPMETGDIRIILKKTARRPDGSYRVLASKLLPGKTVGRFRYWGTRSDDPNDIHPHEHRRELRGLSVFAAWLNHDEVRSDNTFDVLVKEGDRTIIRHYLLDFGSALGSGSTQAQSTRAGNEYVWEARPTFITMLTLGFYVRPWLKVDYPDLPAVGRFESTYFQPENWKADAPNPAFRNVRSEDQFWAARIMAALSAEAVEAVVGTAQFTDPRASAYVKKTLLERKSKILGLWLNGTNPVVNPALSRSGSLSFQNAAVEVAAANPAEGYTLAWSRFDNGTGTHTPVGPEQTVTATAADAPADLLANQPEYVAVTIRALHPERPAWKQPLIAYFRRTGEAWALVGLERNP
;
A
#
# COMPACT_ATOMS: atom_id res chain seq x y z
N MET A 1 64.56 5.50 60.11
CA MET A 1 64.84 4.17 59.54
C MET A 1 63.57 3.33 59.65
N MET A 2 62.76 3.23 58.60
CA MET A 2 61.96 2.03 58.28
C MET A 2 61.16 2.27 57.00
N ARG A 3 61.48 1.47 55.98
CA ARG A 3 60.73 1.31 54.74
C ARG A 3 59.49 0.46 55.04
N PHE A 4 58.32 0.84 54.54
CA PHE A 4 57.21 -0.08 54.38
C PHE A 4 56.83 -0.22 52.90
N ARG A 5 56.76 -1.49 52.51
CA ARG A 5 56.58 -2.02 51.16
C ARG A 5 55.10 -2.04 50.79
N TYR A 6 54.82 -1.72 49.54
CA TYR A 6 53.54 -1.97 48.87
C TYR A 6 53.25 -3.49 48.84
N VAL A 7 52.04 -3.88 49.25
CA VAL A 7 51.47 -5.20 49.01
C VAL A 7 50.27 -5.03 48.09
N SER A 8 50.43 -5.48 46.85
CA SER A 8 49.36 -5.59 45.86
C SER A 8 48.39 -6.71 46.26
N SER A 9 47.11 -6.37 46.42
CA SER A 9 46.03 -7.36 46.56
C SER A 9 45.37 -7.55 45.20
N LEU A 10 45.55 -8.73 44.62
CA LEU A 10 44.97 -9.17 43.36
C LEU A 10 43.51 -9.58 43.64
N VAL A 11 42.53 -8.83 43.12
CA VAL A 11 41.11 -9.22 43.15
C VAL A 11 40.84 -10.11 41.94
N THR A 12 40.67 -11.41 42.19
CA THR A 12 40.22 -12.37 41.17
C THR A 12 38.71 -12.23 40.99
N VAL A 13 38.29 -11.59 39.90
CA VAL A 13 36.88 -11.61 39.45
C VAL A 13 36.63 -12.95 38.77
N VAL A 14 35.88 -13.84 39.42
CA VAL A 14 35.33 -15.04 38.80
C VAL A 14 34.13 -14.60 37.96
N LEU A 15 34.32 -14.44 36.64
CA LEU A 15 33.20 -14.37 35.70
C LEU A 15 32.56 -15.75 35.61
N ALA A 16 31.41 -15.92 36.28
CA ALA A 16 30.51 -17.02 36.00
C ALA A 16 29.85 -16.75 34.64
N SER A 17 30.34 -17.43 33.60
CA SER A 17 29.73 -17.48 32.28
C SER A 17 28.38 -18.21 32.38
N VAL A 18 27.31 -17.48 32.69
CA VAL A 18 25.96 -18.00 32.50
C VAL A 18 25.70 -17.98 30.99
N LEU A 19 25.92 -19.13 30.34
CA LEU A 19 25.32 -19.45 29.05
C LEU A 19 23.80 -19.52 29.26
N LEU A 20 23.13 -18.36 29.22
CA LEU A 20 21.71 -18.28 28.95
C LEU A 20 21.54 -18.68 27.48
N GLY A 21 21.50 -19.99 27.23
CA GLY A 21 20.80 -20.48 26.04
C GLY A 21 19.37 -19.99 26.19
N ALA A 22 18.99 -18.98 25.39
CA ALA A 22 17.59 -18.61 25.27
C ALA A 22 16.86 -19.90 24.87
N ALA A 23 16.04 -20.44 25.77
CA ALA A 23 15.03 -21.39 25.39
C ALA A 23 14.12 -20.61 24.44
N ALA A 24 14.38 -20.71 23.13
CA ALA A 24 13.48 -20.20 22.13
C ALA A 24 12.13 -20.85 22.42
N GLY A 25 11.10 -20.04 22.69
CA GLY A 25 9.74 -20.57 22.77
C GLY A 25 9.39 -21.30 21.48
N GLN A 26 8.32 -22.11 21.52
CA GLN A 26 7.85 -22.82 20.33
C GLN A 26 7.69 -21.86 19.13
N LYS A 27 8.13 -22.28 17.93
CA LYS A 27 8.10 -21.41 16.74
C LYS A 27 6.68 -21.20 16.22
N PHE A 28 5.90 -22.27 16.12
CA PHE A 28 4.51 -22.27 15.63
C PHE A 28 3.53 -22.67 16.74
N TYR A 29 2.47 -21.90 16.88
CA TYR A 29 1.35 -22.14 17.78
C TYR A 29 0.25 -22.96 17.10
N ARG A 30 -0.76 -23.38 17.88
CA ARG A 30 -1.85 -24.25 17.39
C ARG A 30 -2.72 -23.55 16.35
N ASP A 31 -2.91 -22.26 16.53
CA ASP A 31 -3.72 -21.34 15.72
C ASP A 31 -2.97 -20.74 14.53
N ASP A 32 -1.68 -21.05 14.35
CA ASP A 32 -0.94 -20.60 13.17
C ASP A 32 -1.39 -21.30 11.87
N PRO A 33 -1.45 -20.56 10.74
CA PRO A 33 -1.25 -19.12 10.65
C PRO A 33 -2.48 -18.30 11.08
N ILE A 34 -2.25 -17.19 11.79
CA ILE A 34 -3.28 -16.19 12.06
C ILE A 34 -3.57 -15.35 10.80
N TRP A 35 -4.86 -15.15 10.52
CA TRP A 35 -5.32 -14.37 9.36
C TRP A 35 -6.04 -13.07 9.73
N LYS A 36 -6.21 -12.81 11.02
CA LYS A 36 -6.77 -11.58 11.55
C LYS A 36 -5.98 -11.17 12.77
N ASP A 37 -5.51 -9.94 12.80
CA ASP A 37 -4.84 -9.37 13.97
C ASP A 37 -5.85 -9.27 15.13
N PRO A 38 -5.47 -9.71 16.34
CA PRO A 38 -6.34 -9.64 17.51
C PRO A 38 -6.39 -8.21 18.08
N GLU A 39 -7.05 -7.31 17.36
CA GLU A 39 -7.35 -5.94 17.80
C GLU A 39 -8.42 -5.98 18.89
N THR A 40 -7.99 -6.29 20.11
CA THR A 40 -8.86 -6.63 21.25
C THR A 40 -9.23 -5.45 22.12
N GLN A 41 -8.50 -4.34 22.00
CA GLN A 41 -8.62 -3.21 22.91
C GLN A 41 -9.59 -2.15 22.36
N ASP A 42 -10.23 -1.42 23.26
CA ASP A 42 -11.15 -0.33 22.90
C ASP A 42 -10.39 0.99 22.71
N ALA A 43 -10.51 1.57 21.53
CA ALA A 43 -9.84 2.81 21.13
C ALA A 43 -10.75 4.06 21.28
N SER A 44 -11.91 3.95 21.96
CA SER A 44 -12.87 5.05 22.10
C SER A 44 -12.29 6.30 22.79
N GLY A 45 -11.21 6.14 23.56
CA GLY A 45 -10.49 7.23 24.23
C GLY A 45 -9.54 8.03 23.33
N ALA A 46 -9.36 7.65 22.06
CA ALA A 46 -8.46 8.37 21.15
C ALA A 46 -8.93 9.81 20.90
N ILE A 47 -7.96 10.72 20.83
CA ILE A 47 -8.21 12.16 20.72
C ILE A 47 -7.96 12.68 19.31
N GLN A 48 -8.64 13.77 18.95
CA GLN A 48 -8.36 14.47 17.70
C GLN A 48 -6.93 15.02 17.73
N THR A 49 -6.11 14.66 16.75
CA THR A 49 -4.79 15.28 16.54
C THR A 49 -4.86 16.30 15.38
N PRO A 50 -4.20 17.46 15.51
CA PRO A 50 -4.14 18.43 14.42
C PRO A 50 -3.22 17.94 13.30
N PRO A 51 -3.48 18.34 12.04
CA PRO A 51 -2.59 18.02 10.94
C PRO A 51 -1.22 18.70 11.14
N LEU A 52 -0.13 17.97 10.88
CA LEU A 52 1.23 18.50 10.96
C LEU A 52 1.74 19.08 9.64
N GLY A 53 1.19 18.64 8.50
CA GLY A 53 1.48 19.12 7.15
C GLY A 53 2.95 19.45 6.90
N LYS A 54 3.24 20.75 6.76
CA LYS A 54 4.59 21.28 6.47
C LYS A 54 5.66 20.84 7.48
N TYR A 55 5.29 20.68 8.75
CA TYR A 55 6.24 20.23 9.77
C TYR A 55 6.68 18.79 9.52
N GLU A 56 5.75 17.89 9.16
CA GLU A 56 6.07 16.51 8.82
C GLU A 56 6.91 16.43 7.54
N PHE A 57 6.61 17.26 6.53
CA PHE A 57 7.45 17.37 5.33
C PHE A 57 8.92 17.68 5.68
N VAL A 58 9.16 18.64 6.58
CA VAL A 58 10.51 18.97 7.04
C VAL A 58 11.15 17.81 7.80
N GLN A 59 10.41 17.12 8.67
CA GLN A 59 10.93 15.96 9.39
C GLN A 59 11.34 14.84 8.42
N ASN A 60 10.45 14.46 7.51
CA ASN A 60 10.67 13.39 6.54
C ASN A 60 11.83 13.69 5.58
N THR A 61 11.99 14.97 5.20
CA THR A 61 13.04 15.40 4.26
C THR A 61 14.40 15.53 4.94
N PHE A 62 14.47 16.07 6.16
CA PHE A 62 15.74 16.49 6.76
C PHE A 62 16.12 15.78 8.06
N LYS A 63 15.17 15.17 8.77
CA LYS A 63 15.42 14.59 10.12
C LYS A 63 15.36 13.07 10.17
N ASN A 64 14.82 12.39 9.16
CA ASN A 64 14.70 10.93 9.09
C ASN A 64 14.05 10.33 10.36
N PRO A 65 12.76 10.62 10.64
CA PRO A 65 12.16 10.36 11.96
C PRO A 65 11.93 8.86 12.28
N ALA A 66 12.08 7.98 11.31
CA ALA A 66 11.75 6.57 11.42
C ALA A 66 12.94 5.69 11.78
N ASP A 67 12.67 4.55 12.40
CA ASP A 67 13.65 3.48 12.58
C ASP A 67 14.07 2.93 11.20
N ARG A 68 15.38 2.92 10.95
CA ARG A 68 16.02 2.51 9.69
C ARG A 68 16.66 1.13 9.77
N THR A 69 16.44 0.41 10.86
CA THR A 69 16.94 -0.95 11.04
C THR A 69 16.50 -1.83 9.87
N ASP A 70 17.46 -2.46 9.19
CA ASP A 70 17.18 -3.42 8.12
C ASP A 70 16.62 -4.70 8.74
N LYS A 71 15.28 -4.78 8.74
CA LYS A 71 14.53 -5.91 9.30
C LYS A 71 13.30 -6.21 8.46
N HIS A 72 12.88 -7.47 8.53
CA HIS A 72 11.60 -7.93 7.98
C HIS A 72 10.44 -7.08 8.53
N ALA A 73 9.35 -7.01 7.77
CA ALA A 73 8.13 -6.40 8.26
C ALA A 73 7.65 -7.13 9.53
N VAL A 74 7.12 -6.37 10.49
CA VAL A 74 6.84 -6.89 11.84
C VAL A 74 5.41 -7.38 12.04
N ASN A 75 4.54 -7.17 11.06
CA ASN A 75 3.10 -7.47 11.11
C ASN A 75 2.70 -8.51 10.05
N VAL A 76 3.56 -9.50 9.84
CA VAL A 76 3.33 -10.61 8.91
C VAL A 76 3.04 -11.86 9.72
N ASN A 77 2.11 -12.69 9.26
CA ASN A 77 1.85 -13.98 9.88
C ASN A 77 2.96 -14.98 9.54
N THR A 78 2.85 -16.17 10.12
CA THR A 78 3.83 -17.23 9.95
C THR A 78 3.97 -17.74 8.52
N VAL A 79 3.03 -17.44 7.62
CA VAL A 79 3.07 -17.85 6.21
C VAL A 79 3.40 -16.70 5.24
N ASP A 80 4.11 -15.66 5.73
CA ASP A 80 4.64 -14.54 4.92
C ASP A 80 3.54 -13.64 4.32
N GLU A 81 2.39 -13.53 4.97
CA GLU A 81 1.25 -12.71 4.53
C GLU A 81 0.82 -11.69 5.61
N VAL A 82 0.15 -10.62 5.21
CA VAL A 82 -0.39 -9.61 6.14
C VAL A 82 -1.77 -10.04 6.62
N PRO A 83 -2.04 -10.18 7.93
CA PRO A 83 -3.38 -10.45 8.45
C PRO A 83 -4.38 -9.31 8.21
N ASP A 84 -5.68 -9.62 8.26
CA ASP A 84 -6.72 -8.59 8.31
C ASP A 84 -6.63 -7.80 9.61
N SER A 85 -6.69 -6.47 9.53
CA SER A 85 -6.60 -5.53 10.67
C SER A 85 -7.34 -4.23 10.35
N SER A 86 -7.26 -3.25 11.25
CA SER A 86 -7.77 -1.90 11.03
C SER A 86 -7.05 -1.12 9.93
N TRP A 87 -5.88 -1.61 9.49
CA TRP A 87 -5.03 -1.03 8.45
C TRP A 87 -5.31 -1.60 7.07
N PHE A 88 -5.63 -2.89 6.99
CA PHE A 88 -5.64 -3.65 5.74
C PHE A 88 -6.61 -4.83 5.79
N THR A 89 -7.29 -5.10 4.68
CA THR A 89 -8.13 -6.29 4.51
C THR A 89 -7.69 -7.07 3.28
N ASN A 90 -7.46 -8.36 3.44
CA ASN A 90 -7.15 -9.29 2.37
C ASN A 90 -8.35 -9.52 1.46
N ARG A 91 -8.49 -8.64 0.48
CA ARG A 91 -9.52 -8.72 -0.56
C ARG A 91 -8.99 -9.56 -1.71
N LEU A 92 -8.44 -8.90 -2.74
CA LEU A 92 -7.92 -9.58 -3.92
C LEU A 92 -6.78 -10.55 -3.60
N SER A 93 -6.01 -10.31 -2.53
CA SER A 93 -4.86 -11.14 -2.13
C SER A 93 -5.22 -12.58 -1.76
N ARG A 94 -6.46 -12.83 -1.32
CA ARG A 94 -6.90 -14.17 -0.85
C ARG A 94 -7.96 -14.81 -1.72
N GLN A 95 -8.79 -14.01 -2.39
CA GLN A 95 -9.85 -14.53 -3.25
C GLN A 95 -9.98 -13.70 -4.51
N PRO A 96 -10.17 -14.34 -5.68
CA PRO A 96 -10.52 -13.63 -6.90
C PRO A 96 -11.81 -12.84 -6.68
N TRP A 97 -11.79 -11.57 -7.06
CA TRP A 97 -12.98 -10.72 -7.08
C TRP A 97 -13.61 -10.74 -8.47
N SER A 98 -14.94 -10.69 -8.52
CA SER A 98 -15.65 -10.45 -9.77
C SER A 98 -15.40 -9.01 -10.27
N ILE A 99 -15.60 -8.80 -11.56
CA ILE A 99 -15.53 -7.46 -12.16
C ILE A 99 -16.50 -6.49 -11.45
N ASP A 100 -17.71 -6.95 -11.11
CA ASP A 100 -18.69 -6.13 -10.40
C ASP A 100 -18.21 -5.70 -9.00
N GLN A 101 -17.51 -6.58 -8.27
CA GLN A 101 -16.93 -6.23 -6.97
C GLN A 101 -15.82 -5.16 -7.13
N LEU A 102 -15.02 -5.26 -8.19
CA LEU A 102 -13.94 -4.30 -8.49
C LEU A 102 -14.50 -2.94 -8.93
N VAL A 103 -15.51 -2.94 -9.80
CA VAL A 103 -16.20 -1.73 -10.27
C VAL A 103 -16.98 -1.05 -9.14
N ARG A 104 -17.57 -1.83 -8.23
CA ARG A 104 -18.22 -1.28 -7.03
C ARG A 104 -17.18 -0.68 -6.08
N GLY A 105 -16.09 -1.39 -5.80
CA GLY A 105 -15.07 -0.93 -4.84
C GLY A 105 -15.68 -0.71 -3.45
N PRO A 106 -15.38 0.42 -2.76
CA PRO A 106 -15.93 0.70 -1.43
C PRO A 106 -17.40 1.13 -1.46
N ASP A 107 -17.95 1.44 -2.63
CA ASP A 107 -19.26 2.07 -2.77
C ASP A 107 -20.39 1.16 -2.25
N THR A 108 -21.27 1.75 -1.47
CA THR A 108 -22.48 1.13 -0.92
C THR A 108 -23.77 1.69 -1.54
N GLY A 109 -23.68 2.82 -2.26
CA GLY A 109 -24.78 3.46 -2.97
C GLY A 109 -24.41 3.83 -4.40
N THR A 110 -25.11 4.82 -4.96
CA THR A 110 -24.93 5.31 -6.34
C THR A 110 -24.51 6.78 -6.41
N GLY A 111 -24.02 7.33 -5.29
CA GLY A 111 -23.69 8.74 -5.14
C GLY A 111 -24.83 9.55 -4.51
N PRO A 112 -24.73 10.89 -4.55
CA PRO A 112 -25.74 11.78 -3.96
C PRO A 112 -27.15 11.49 -4.50
N ALA A 113 -28.13 11.50 -3.61
CA ALA A 113 -29.53 11.29 -3.97
C ALA A 113 -30.03 12.36 -4.97
N PRO A 114 -30.93 11.99 -5.91
CA PRO A 114 -31.53 12.97 -6.82
C PRO A 114 -32.26 14.09 -6.08
N GLY A 115 -32.24 15.29 -6.65
CA GLY A 115 -32.94 16.45 -6.11
C GLY A 115 -31.99 17.57 -5.67
N ALA A 116 -32.46 18.42 -4.77
CA ALA A 116 -31.73 19.60 -4.33
C ALA A 116 -30.53 19.23 -3.44
N TRP A 117 -29.43 19.94 -3.61
CA TRP A 117 -28.30 19.88 -2.68
C TRP A 117 -28.26 21.13 -1.82
N THR A 118 -28.02 20.94 -0.53
CA THR A 118 -27.82 22.03 0.42
C THR A 118 -26.33 22.15 0.74
N ILE A 119 -25.73 23.30 0.42
CA ILE A 119 -24.34 23.63 0.75
C ILE A 119 -24.25 23.97 2.24
N ILE A 120 -23.50 23.16 2.98
CA ILE A 120 -23.35 23.29 4.44
C ILE A 120 -21.99 23.83 4.86
N GLU A 121 -21.01 23.83 3.95
CA GLU A 121 -19.66 24.34 4.21
C GLU A 121 -19.00 24.77 2.90
N ALA A 122 -18.33 25.92 2.90
CA ALA A 122 -17.35 26.23 1.85
C ALA A 122 -16.10 25.40 2.09
N LYS A 123 -15.44 24.92 1.03
CA LYS A 123 -14.22 24.12 1.19
C LYS A 123 -13.08 25.01 1.69
N SER A 124 -12.66 24.80 2.93
CA SER A 124 -11.62 25.56 3.64
C SER A 124 -10.21 24.94 3.50
N GLU A 125 -10.10 23.63 3.22
CA GLU A 125 -8.83 22.92 3.09
C GLU A 125 -8.59 22.34 1.68
N GLY A 126 -7.36 22.44 1.18
CA GLY A 126 -6.91 21.95 -0.13
C GLY A 126 -6.97 23.00 -1.25
N VAL A 127 -6.55 22.62 -2.47
CA VAL A 127 -6.42 23.57 -3.61
C VAL A 127 -7.57 23.49 -4.62
N THR A 128 -8.32 22.40 -4.63
CA THR A 128 -9.38 22.17 -5.63
C THR A 128 -10.67 22.91 -5.27
N PRO A 129 -11.28 23.67 -6.20
CA PRO A 129 -12.59 24.27 -5.99
C PRO A 129 -13.64 23.23 -5.59
N GLY A 130 -14.50 23.59 -4.64
CA GLY A 130 -15.48 22.66 -4.09
C GLY A 130 -16.26 23.23 -2.92
N PHE A 131 -17.20 22.43 -2.42
CA PHE A 131 -17.99 22.72 -1.22
C PHE A 131 -18.53 21.42 -0.63
N THR A 132 -18.91 21.44 0.64
CA THR A 132 -19.55 20.31 1.31
C THR A 132 -21.07 20.45 1.17
N ILE A 133 -21.74 19.39 0.71
CA ILE A 133 -23.19 19.34 0.58
C ILE A 133 -23.82 18.33 1.51
N ARG A 134 -25.09 18.56 1.82
CA ARG A 134 -26.05 17.55 2.25
C ARG A 134 -27.05 17.34 1.12
N ASP A 135 -27.25 16.09 0.70
CA ASP A 135 -28.21 15.74 -0.34
C ASP A 135 -29.65 15.61 0.21
N SER A 136 -30.58 15.18 -0.65
CA SER A 136 -31.99 15.01 -0.30
C SER A 136 -32.27 13.81 0.62
N ALA A 137 -31.35 12.85 0.70
CA ALA A 137 -31.42 11.71 1.62
C ALA A 137 -30.79 12.02 2.99
N GLY A 138 -30.13 13.17 3.12
CA GLY A 138 -29.44 13.59 4.34
C GLY A 138 -27.97 13.17 4.41
N ASP A 139 -27.44 12.54 3.36
CA ASP A 139 -26.05 12.13 3.28
C ASP A 139 -25.14 13.34 2.97
N THR A 140 -23.95 13.34 3.57
CA THR A 140 -22.95 14.41 3.39
C THR A 140 -21.87 14.00 2.40
N TYR A 141 -21.60 14.90 1.44
CA TYR A 141 -20.59 14.70 0.41
C TYR A 141 -19.68 15.92 0.29
N PHE A 142 -18.39 15.67 0.06
CA PHE A 142 -17.41 16.66 -0.34
C PHE A 142 -17.37 16.73 -1.86
N ILE A 143 -17.82 17.85 -2.43
CA ILE A 143 -17.89 18.06 -3.87
C ILE A 143 -16.59 18.69 -4.35
N LYS A 144 -15.92 18.04 -5.31
CA LYS A 144 -14.71 18.56 -5.99
C LYS A 144 -14.98 18.67 -7.48
N PHE A 145 -14.48 19.73 -8.10
CA PHE A 145 -14.59 19.97 -9.54
C PHE A 145 -13.26 19.82 -10.24
N ASP A 146 -13.30 19.38 -11.50
CA ASP A 146 -12.14 19.41 -12.39
C ASP A 146 -11.86 20.85 -12.87
N PRO A 147 -10.61 21.21 -13.14
CA PRO A 147 -10.26 22.52 -13.70
C PRO A 147 -10.67 22.64 -15.18
N PRO A 148 -10.97 23.85 -15.69
CA PRO A 148 -11.30 24.06 -17.10
C PRO A 148 -10.25 23.55 -18.08
N SER A 149 -8.98 23.59 -17.70
CA SER A 149 -7.85 23.14 -18.53
C SER A 149 -7.78 21.62 -18.68
N ASN A 150 -8.33 20.86 -17.73
CA ASN A 150 -8.23 19.41 -17.65
C ASN A 150 -9.55 18.80 -17.16
N PRO A 151 -10.64 18.91 -17.95
CA PRO A 151 -11.91 18.30 -17.58
C PRO A 151 -11.76 16.79 -17.39
N GLU A 152 -12.49 16.23 -16.41
CA GLU A 152 -12.55 14.78 -16.10
C GLU A 152 -11.27 14.16 -15.53
N MET A 153 -10.19 14.93 -15.39
CA MET A 153 -8.87 14.43 -15.01
C MET A 153 -8.79 14.00 -13.54
N ALA A 154 -9.05 14.91 -12.59
CA ALA A 154 -8.91 14.61 -11.17
C ALA A 154 -10.05 13.70 -10.68
N SER A 155 -11.28 13.95 -11.16
CA SER A 155 -12.42 13.10 -10.85
C SER A 155 -12.25 11.68 -11.39
N GLY A 156 -11.72 11.52 -12.62
CA GLY A 156 -11.41 10.22 -13.22
C GLY A 156 -10.29 9.49 -12.48
N ALA A 157 -9.20 10.19 -12.13
CA ALA A 157 -8.10 9.64 -11.35
C ALA A 157 -8.58 9.13 -9.98
N GLU A 158 -9.39 9.93 -9.27
CA GLU A 158 -9.89 9.59 -7.94
C GLU A 158 -10.68 8.28 -7.96
N VAL A 159 -11.69 8.15 -8.83
CA VAL A 159 -12.57 6.96 -8.80
C VAL A 159 -11.84 5.69 -9.21
N ILE A 160 -10.89 5.78 -10.16
CA ILE A 160 -10.06 4.64 -10.57
C ILE A 160 -9.17 4.20 -9.40
N ALA A 161 -8.40 5.13 -8.84
CA ALA A 161 -7.45 4.83 -7.79
C ALA A 161 -8.15 4.36 -6.50
N THR A 162 -9.27 4.99 -6.13
CA THR A 162 -10.09 4.58 -4.97
C THR A 162 -10.48 3.10 -5.03
N LYS A 163 -10.99 2.66 -6.19
CA LYS A 163 -11.46 1.29 -6.40
C LYS A 163 -10.30 0.30 -6.43
N LEU A 164 -9.18 0.68 -7.07
CA LEU A 164 -7.98 -0.16 -7.12
C LEU A 164 -7.33 -0.30 -5.74
N PHE A 165 -7.11 0.80 -5.00
CA PHE A 165 -6.56 0.73 -3.64
C PHE A 165 -7.49 -0.03 -2.69
N TYR A 166 -8.80 0.12 -2.83
CA TYR A 166 -9.75 -0.71 -2.09
C TYR A 166 -9.58 -2.18 -2.41
N ALA A 167 -9.57 -2.58 -3.69
CA ALA A 167 -9.40 -3.98 -4.09
C ALA A 167 -8.06 -4.57 -3.63
N LEU A 168 -7.00 -3.76 -3.63
CA LEU A 168 -5.66 -4.14 -3.16
C LEU A 168 -5.57 -4.33 -1.65
N GLY A 169 -6.54 -3.80 -0.88
CA GLY A 169 -6.74 -4.12 0.53
C GLY A 169 -6.79 -2.91 1.48
N TYR A 170 -6.55 -1.69 1.00
CA TYR A 170 -6.62 -0.48 1.82
C TYR A 170 -8.06 -0.03 2.07
N HIS A 171 -8.29 0.73 3.14
CA HIS A 171 -9.58 1.40 3.33
C HIS A 171 -9.58 2.73 2.59
N THR A 172 -10.63 2.96 1.81
CA THR A 172 -10.83 4.17 1.01
C THR A 172 -12.29 4.64 1.16
N PRO A 173 -12.57 5.93 0.94
CA PRO A 173 -13.93 6.48 1.01
C PRO A 173 -14.74 6.06 -0.22
N GLU A 174 -16.06 6.22 -0.14
CA GLU A 174 -16.93 6.10 -1.32
C GLU A 174 -16.77 7.35 -2.19
N ASN A 175 -16.51 7.15 -3.48
CA ASN A 175 -16.20 8.24 -4.42
C ASN A 175 -16.98 8.06 -5.72
N TYR A 176 -17.80 9.05 -6.05
CA TYR A 176 -18.77 8.97 -7.13
C TYR A 176 -18.54 10.03 -8.19
N ILE A 177 -18.68 9.65 -9.47
CA ILE A 177 -18.90 10.62 -10.55
C ILE A 177 -20.37 10.98 -10.56
N ALA A 178 -20.66 12.27 -10.38
CA ALA A 178 -22.02 12.80 -10.41
C ALA A 178 -22.12 14.05 -11.29
N THR A 179 -23.34 14.49 -11.53
CA THR A 179 -23.63 15.79 -12.16
C THR A 179 -24.28 16.69 -11.12
N MET A 180 -23.76 17.91 -10.98
CA MET A 180 -24.31 18.89 -10.05
C MET A 180 -25.74 19.29 -10.49
N PRO A 181 -26.73 19.28 -9.59
CA PRO A 181 -28.08 19.74 -9.90
C PRO A 181 -28.12 21.27 -9.98
N ASP A 182 -29.09 21.80 -10.73
CA ASP A 182 -29.35 23.25 -10.76
C ASP A 182 -29.96 23.74 -9.43
N ALA A 183 -30.67 22.84 -8.72
CA ALA A 183 -31.29 23.13 -7.44
C ALA A 183 -30.25 23.09 -6.30
N LEU A 184 -29.57 24.23 -6.09
CA LEU A 184 -28.65 24.45 -4.98
C LEU A 184 -29.24 25.45 -3.97
N SER A 185 -29.14 25.13 -2.68
CA SER A 185 -29.43 26.05 -1.58
C SER A 185 -28.25 26.15 -0.62
N ILE A 186 -28.12 27.28 0.08
CA ILE A 186 -27.09 27.47 1.11
C ILE A 186 -27.77 27.29 2.47
N ALA A 187 -27.21 26.44 3.33
CA ALA A 187 -27.71 26.29 4.68
C ALA A 187 -27.55 27.60 5.48
N PRO A 188 -28.51 27.95 6.36
CA PRO A 188 -28.33 29.06 7.27
C PRO A 188 -27.07 28.90 8.11
N GLY A 189 -26.23 29.95 8.16
CA GLY A 189 -24.99 29.95 8.93
C GLY A 189 -23.76 29.38 8.21
N THR A 190 -23.90 28.93 6.95
CA THR A 190 -22.72 28.58 6.13
C THR A 190 -21.86 29.82 5.91
N VAL A 191 -20.58 29.73 6.26
CA VAL A 191 -19.59 30.79 6.09
C VAL A 191 -18.59 30.45 4.97
N ILE A 192 -17.94 31.48 4.45
CA ILE A 192 -16.84 31.40 3.50
C ILE A 192 -15.77 32.43 3.89
N GLU A 193 -14.51 32.05 3.72
CA GLU A 193 -13.35 32.93 3.87
C GLU A 193 -13.18 33.78 2.60
N ASP A 194 -13.05 35.11 2.76
CA ASP A 194 -12.77 36.01 1.64
C ASP A 194 -11.28 36.07 1.26
N GLU A 195 -10.91 36.94 0.32
CA GLU A 195 -9.51 37.06 -0.16
C GLU A 195 -8.54 37.58 0.92
N ASP A 196 -9.06 38.23 1.97
CA ASP A 196 -8.29 38.76 3.10
C ASP A 196 -8.25 37.79 4.30
N GLY A 197 -8.87 36.61 4.17
CA GLY A 197 -8.91 35.60 5.21
C GLY A 197 -10.03 35.79 6.24
N VAL A 198 -11.01 36.65 5.96
CA VAL A 198 -12.10 36.97 6.89
C VAL A 198 -13.32 36.10 6.60
N GLU A 199 -13.84 35.45 7.64
CA GLU A 199 -15.08 34.68 7.53
C GLU A 199 -16.30 35.60 7.41
N ARG A 200 -17.13 35.32 6.41
CA ARG A 200 -18.44 35.97 6.22
C ARG A 200 -19.50 34.96 5.79
N PRO A 201 -20.80 35.28 5.92
CA PRO A 201 -21.86 34.44 5.38
C PRO A 201 -21.66 34.18 3.87
N MET A 202 -21.90 32.93 3.46
CA MET A 202 -21.84 32.52 2.06
C MET A 202 -23.08 33.00 1.32
N GLU A 203 -22.89 33.54 0.12
CA GLU A 203 -23.94 34.05 -0.75
C GLU A 203 -24.01 33.29 -2.07
N THR A 204 -25.14 33.38 -2.79
CA THR A 204 -25.30 32.78 -4.13
C THR A 204 -24.29 33.32 -5.14
N GLY A 205 -23.74 34.53 -4.92
CA GLY A 205 -22.62 35.08 -5.69
C GLY A 205 -21.36 34.22 -5.62
N ASP A 206 -21.07 33.65 -4.44
CA ASP A 206 -19.86 32.86 -4.19
C ASP A 206 -19.86 31.55 -4.96
N ILE A 207 -21.02 30.90 -5.07
CA ILE A 207 -21.19 29.70 -5.91
C ILE A 207 -20.78 30.02 -7.36
N ARG A 208 -21.23 31.17 -7.89
CA ARG A 208 -20.86 31.58 -9.26
C ARG A 208 -19.37 31.86 -9.39
N ILE A 209 -18.72 32.43 -8.37
CA ILE A 209 -17.27 32.67 -8.35
C ILE A 209 -16.49 31.35 -8.35
N ILE A 210 -16.92 30.38 -7.53
CA ILE A 210 -16.33 29.03 -7.50
C ILE A 210 -16.48 28.37 -8.88
N LEU A 211 -17.69 28.33 -9.43
CA LEU A 211 -17.97 27.67 -10.71
C LEU A 211 -17.22 28.28 -11.90
N LYS A 212 -16.84 29.56 -11.87
CA LYS A 212 -15.98 30.18 -12.90
C LYS A 212 -14.61 29.51 -13.02
N LYS A 213 -14.13 28.88 -11.95
CA LYS A 213 -12.83 28.19 -11.89
C LYS A 213 -12.95 26.68 -12.19
N THR A 214 -14.09 26.22 -12.71
CA THR A 214 -14.40 24.79 -12.89
C THR A 214 -14.72 24.44 -14.34
N ALA A 215 -14.45 23.21 -14.73
CA ALA A 215 -14.83 22.69 -16.04
C ALA A 215 -16.35 22.64 -16.19
N ARG A 216 -16.86 23.24 -17.27
CA ARG A 216 -18.26 23.22 -17.65
C ARG A 216 -18.42 22.43 -18.94
N ARG A 217 -19.36 21.47 -18.97
CA ARG A 217 -19.65 20.68 -20.17
C ARG A 217 -20.33 21.55 -21.25
N PRO A 218 -20.29 21.13 -22.53
CA PRO A 218 -20.94 21.86 -23.62
C PRO A 218 -22.45 22.05 -23.43
N ASP A 219 -23.12 21.12 -22.74
CA ASP A 219 -24.55 21.19 -22.40
C ASP A 219 -24.83 22.13 -21.21
N GLY A 220 -23.80 22.75 -20.64
CA GLY A 220 -23.89 23.67 -19.52
C GLY A 220 -23.83 23.01 -18.14
N SER A 221 -23.84 21.67 -18.06
CA SER A 221 -23.79 20.92 -16.81
C SER A 221 -22.36 20.86 -16.22
N TYR A 222 -22.27 20.50 -14.94
CA TYR A 222 -21.01 20.34 -14.23
C TYR A 222 -20.83 18.90 -13.76
N ARG A 223 -19.76 18.26 -14.24
CA ARG A 223 -19.26 17.00 -13.67
C ARG A 223 -18.63 17.28 -12.32
N VAL A 224 -18.94 16.46 -11.33
CA VAL A 224 -18.31 16.52 -10.01
C VAL A 224 -17.83 15.16 -9.56
N LEU A 225 -16.77 15.18 -8.77
CA LEU A 225 -16.45 14.11 -7.85
C LEU A 225 -17.21 14.37 -6.54
N ALA A 226 -18.01 13.41 -6.09
CA ALA A 226 -18.69 13.44 -4.80
C ALA A 226 -18.08 12.37 -3.89
N SER A 227 -17.30 12.81 -2.89
CA SER A 227 -16.70 11.93 -1.88
C SER A 227 -17.59 11.87 -0.65
N LYS A 228 -18.06 10.68 -0.25
CA LYS A 228 -18.98 10.53 0.88
C LYS A 228 -18.22 10.70 2.21
N LEU A 229 -18.86 11.37 3.18
CA LEU A 229 -18.33 11.46 4.54
C LEU A 229 -18.08 10.05 5.12
N LEU A 230 -16.91 9.85 5.72
CA LEU A 230 -16.53 8.58 6.30
C LEU A 230 -17.47 8.20 7.46
N PRO A 231 -17.80 6.90 7.62
CA PRO A 231 -18.71 6.45 8.67
C PRO A 231 -17.97 6.40 10.01
N GLY A 232 -17.98 7.50 10.75
CA GLY A 232 -17.40 7.57 12.10
C GLY A 232 -16.87 8.95 12.46
N LYS A 233 -16.18 9.02 13.60
CA LYS A 233 -15.52 10.24 14.05
C LYS A 233 -14.05 10.20 13.65
N THR A 234 -13.63 11.12 12.79
CA THR A 234 -12.20 11.33 12.50
C THR A 234 -11.47 11.73 13.79
N VAL A 235 -10.27 11.20 14.00
CA VAL A 235 -9.38 11.48 15.16
C VAL A 235 -7.97 11.89 14.74
N GLY A 236 -7.83 12.34 13.48
CA GLY A 236 -6.60 12.89 12.93
C GLY A 236 -6.11 12.11 11.72
N ARG A 237 -4.80 12.16 11.51
CA ARG A 237 -4.10 11.56 10.37
C ARG A 237 -3.01 10.62 10.88
N PHE A 238 -2.85 9.44 10.27
CA PHE A 238 -1.72 8.58 10.62
C PHE A 238 -0.44 9.03 9.91
N ARG A 239 0.70 8.78 10.56
CA ARG A 239 2.04 8.99 10.01
C ARG A 239 2.56 7.70 9.38
N TYR A 240 3.60 7.77 8.56
CA TYR A 240 4.24 6.56 8.01
C TYR A 240 5.39 6.04 8.88
N TRP A 241 5.49 6.49 10.14
CA TRP A 241 6.50 6.07 11.10
C TRP A 241 5.99 6.14 12.55
N GLY A 242 6.67 5.42 13.45
CA GLY A 242 6.31 5.32 14.86
C GLY A 242 5.01 4.56 15.06
N THR A 243 4.34 4.82 16.19
CA THR A 243 2.99 4.35 16.48
C THR A 243 2.17 5.51 17.03
N ARG A 244 0.86 5.32 17.10
CA ARG A 244 -0.12 6.20 17.71
C ARG A 244 -0.29 5.82 19.19
N SER A 245 0.21 6.66 20.08
CA SER A 245 0.27 6.36 21.52
C SER A 245 -1.09 6.23 22.23
N ASP A 246 -2.16 6.79 21.65
CA ASP A 246 -3.54 6.71 22.16
C ASP A 246 -4.38 5.64 21.46
N ASP A 247 -3.79 4.84 20.56
CA ASP A 247 -4.42 3.64 20.00
C ASP A 247 -3.82 2.38 20.64
N PRO A 248 -4.55 1.67 21.51
CA PRO A 248 -4.04 0.48 22.17
C PRO A 248 -3.85 -0.73 21.24
N ASN A 249 -4.37 -0.69 20.01
CA ASN A 249 -4.16 -1.74 19.01
C ASN A 249 -3.00 -1.43 18.06
N ASP A 250 -2.46 -0.20 18.07
CA ASP A 250 -1.36 0.20 17.19
C ASP A 250 0.01 -0.12 17.81
N ILE A 251 0.38 -1.40 17.70
CA ILE A 251 1.57 -1.97 18.34
C ILE A 251 2.77 -2.14 17.39
N HIS A 252 2.56 -1.96 16.08
CA HIS A 252 3.60 -2.15 15.08
C HIS A 252 4.05 -0.81 14.51
N PRO A 253 5.35 -0.45 14.62
CA PRO A 253 5.85 0.77 14.02
C PRO A 253 5.52 0.85 12.52
N HIS A 254 4.86 1.93 12.11
CA HIS A 254 4.29 2.11 10.77
C HIS A 254 5.33 1.94 9.66
N GLU A 255 6.56 2.40 9.88
CA GLU A 255 7.67 2.26 8.92
C GLU A 255 8.13 0.81 8.72
N HIS A 256 7.65 -0.10 9.56
CA HIS A 256 7.94 -1.53 9.50
C HIS A 256 6.71 -2.40 9.22
N ARG A 257 5.57 -1.79 8.85
CA ARG A 257 4.38 -2.52 8.42
C ARG A 257 4.47 -2.89 6.93
N ARG A 258 4.19 -4.15 6.58
CA ARG A 258 4.35 -4.65 5.20
C ARG A 258 3.42 -3.94 4.22
N GLU A 259 2.17 -3.70 4.59
CA GLU A 259 1.19 -2.96 3.80
C GLU A 259 1.65 -1.53 3.52
N LEU A 260 2.25 -0.83 4.50
CA LEU A 260 2.75 0.54 4.26
C LEU A 260 4.04 0.57 3.44
N ARG A 261 4.92 -0.43 3.59
CA ARG A 261 6.09 -0.59 2.72
C ARG A 261 5.70 -0.97 1.29
N GLY A 262 4.80 -1.95 1.15
CA GLY A 262 4.26 -2.45 -0.10
C GLY A 262 3.37 -1.44 -0.84
N LEU A 263 2.80 -0.45 -0.14
CA LEU A 263 2.11 0.69 -0.75
C LEU A 263 2.98 1.41 -1.79
N SER A 264 4.32 1.39 -1.65
CA SER A 264 5.25 1.93 -2.66
C SER A 264 5.05 1.33 -4.05
N VAL A 265 4.72 0.03 -4.13
CA VAL A 265 4.47 -0.68 -5.39
C VAL A 265 3.20 -0.17 -6.07
N PHE A 266 2.14 -0.02 -5.30
CA PHE A 266 0.84 0.42 -5.80
C PHE A 266 0.84 1.93 -6.13
N ALA A 267 1.50 2.73 -5.30
CA ALA A 267 1.71 4.15 -5.55
C ALA A 267 2.53 4.38 -6.83
N ALA A 268 3.60 3.59 -7.04
CA ALA A 268 4.35 3.58 -8.28
C ALA A 268 3.48 3.15 -9.46
N TRP A 269 2.63 2.12 -9.33
CA TRP A 269 1.74 1.70 -10.42
C TRP A 269 0.80 2.82 -10.86
N LEU A 270 0.12 3.44 -9.90
CA LEU A 270 -0.92 4.46 -10.12
C LEU A 270 -0.37 5.88 -10.21
N ASN A 271 0.95 6.05 -10.12
CA ASN A 271 1.62 7.36 -10.04
C ASN A 271 0.98 8.30 -8.98
N HIS A 272 0.65 7.73 -7.82
CA HIS A 272 0.16 8.49 -6.68
C HIS A 272 1.36 8.97 -5.87
N ASP A 273 1.87 10.16 -6.16
CA ASP A 273 3.10 10.67 -5.56
C ASP A 273 2.86 11.40 -4.23
N GLU A 274 1.65 11.89 -3.97
CA GLU A 274 1.28 12.55 -2.71
C GLU A 274 0.94 11.56 -1.57
N VAL A 275 1.81 10.57 -1.34
CA VAL A 275 1.67 9.58 -0.25
C VAL A 275 2.14 10.18 1.07
N ARG A 276 1.39 11.17 1.57
CA ARG A 276 1.67 11.96 2.77
C ARG A 276 0.60 11.70 3.82
N SER A 277 0.90 11.94 5.10
CA SER A 277 -0.09 11.86 6.18
C SER A 277 -1.30 12.76 5.91
N ASP A 278 -1.11 13.88 5.23
CA ASP A 278 -2.18 14.80 4.84
C ASP A 278 -3.31 14.15 4.02
N ASN A 279 -3.01 13.06 3.33
CA ASN A 279 -3.94 12.28 2.51
C ASN A 279 -4.37 10.98 3.21
N THR A 280 -4.42 10.99 4.54
CA THR A 280 -4.88 9.87 5.36
C THR A 280 -5.86 10.34 6.43
N PHE A 281 -6.74 9.44 6.90
CA PHE A 281 -7.52 9.66 8.12
C PHE A 281 -7.53 8.45 9.04
N ASP A 282 -7.47 8.74 10.33
CA ASP A 282 -7.82 7.82 11.40
C ASP A 282 -9.27 8.06 11.79
N VAL A 283 -10.10 7.02 11.74
CA VAL A 283 -11.54 7.12 12.01
C VAL A 283 -11.95 6.11 13.08
N LEU A 284 -12.61 6.59 14.14
CA LEU A 284 -13.25 5.72 15.13
C LEU A 284 -14.46 5.03 14.51
N VAL A 285 -14.40 3.71 14.46
CA VAL A 285 -15.47 2.85 13.91
C VAL A 285 -15.86 1.77 14.92
N LYS A 286 -17.14 1.42 14.95
CA LYS A 286 -17.65 0.33 15.79
C LYS A 286 -17.39 -1.01 15.13
N GLU A 287 -16.78 -1.95 15.84
CA GLU A 287 -16.58 -3.33 15.40
C GLU A 287 -17.04 -4.30 16.50
N GLY A 288 -18.27 -4.81 16.38
CA GLY A 288 -18.92 -5.56 17.45
C GLY A 288 -19.23 -4.65 18.64
N ASP A 289 -18.77 -5.04 19.83
CA ASP A 289 -19.02 -4.31 21.10
C ASP A 289 -17.93 -3.28 21.44
N ARG A 290 -16.95 -3.07 20.55
CA ARG A 290 -15.80 -2.19 20.75
C ARG A 290 -15.68 -1.14 19.66
N THR A 291 -14.91 -0.11 19.94
CA THR A 291 -14.49 0.90 18.97
C THR A 291 -13.02 0.69 18.63
N ILE A 292 -12.69 0.68 17.35
CA ILE A 292 -11.31 0.65 16.87
C ILE A 292 -11.03 1.90 16.05
N ILE A 293 -9.76 2.26 15.86
CA ILE A 293 -9.35 3.24 14.86
C ILE A 293 -9.12 2.50 13.56
N ARG A 294 -9.79 2.91 12.48
CA ARG A 294 -9.54 2.42 11.12
C ARG A 294 -8.78 3.46 10.32
N HIS A 295 -7.80 3.00 9.55
CA HIS A 295 -6.86 3.84 8.82
C HIS A 295 -7.23 3.91 7.34
N TYR A 296 -7.58 5.10 6.87
CA TYR A 296 -8.03 5.36 5.49
C TYR A 296 -6.96 6.07 4.67
N LEU A 297 -6.82 5.65 3.41
CA LEU A 297 -6.14 6.41 2.36
C LEU A 297 -7.18 7.25 1.59
N LEU A 298 -6.79 8.49 1.25
CA LEU A 298 -7.69 9.51 0.71
C LEU A 298 -7.04 10.30 -0.42
N ASP A 299 -7.86 11.14 -1.05
CA ASP A 299 -7.47 12.19 -1.99
C ASP A 299 -6.60 11.67 -3.15
N PHE A 300 -7.15 10.72 -3.89
CA PHE A 300 -6.52 10.18 -5.08
C PHE A 300 -6.72 11.06 -6.32
N GLY A 301 -7.29 12.26 -6.17
CA GLY A 301 -7.41 13.26 -7.21
C GLY A 301 -6.07 13.71 -7.78
N SER A 302 -4.96 13.44 -7.09
CA SER A 302 -3.58 13.64 -7.57
C SER A 302 -2.88 12.35 -8.04
N ALA A 303 -3.61 11.26 -8.30
CA ALA A 303 -3.06 10.05 -8.91
C ALA A 303 -3.03 10.13 -10.46
N LEU A 304 -2.47 9.10 -11.10
CA LEU A 304 -2.27 8.98 -12.53
C LEU A 304 -1.48 10.18 -13.08
N GLY A 305 -2.06 10.98 -13.97
CA GLY A 305 -1.41 12.19 -14.51
C GLY A 305 -1.95 13.49 -13.91
N SER A 306 -2.80 13.39 -12.89
CA SER A 306 -3.53 14.51 -12.30
C SER A 306 -2.77 15.16 -11.14
N GLY A 307 -2.65 16.48 -11.13
CA GLY A 307 -2.21 17.28 -9.98
C GLY A 307 -3.38 18.01 -9.31
N SER A 308 -4.56 17.39 -9.33
CA SER A 308 -5.85 17.89 -8.81
C SER A 308 -6.44 19.11 -9.53
N THR A 309 -5.68 20.20 -9.69
CA THR A 309 -6.14 21.46 -10.33
C THR A 309 -5.47 21.75 -11.67
N GLN A 310 -4.50 20.92 -12.04
CA GLN A 310 -3.81 20.94 -13.33
C GLN A 310 -3.14 19.58 -13.52
N ALA A 311 -2.63 19.29 -14.72
CA ALA A 311 -1.80 18.09 -14.90
C ALA A 311 -0.59 18.11 -13.96
N GLN A 312 -0.20 16.95 -13.42
CA GLN A 312 0.96 16.83 -12.53
C GLN A 312 2.19 17.47 -13.15
N SER A 313 3.08 18.05 -12.34
CA SER A 313 4.39 18.50 -12.84
C SER A 313 5.18 17.32 -13.40
N THR A 314 6.07 17.56 -14.38
CA THR A 314 6.96 16.51 -14.93
C THR A 314 7.90 15.89 -13.89
N ARG A 315 8.08 16.55 -12.73
CA ARG A 315 8.83 16.04 -11.57
C ARG A 315 8.12 14.88 -10.86
N ALA A 316 6.77 14.87 -10.86
CA ALA A 316 5.99 13.88 -10.14
C ALA A 316 6.37 12.46 -10.59
N GLY A 317 6.55 11.56 -9.63
CA GLY A 317 7.04 10.21 -9.90
C GLY A 317 8.54 10.09 -10.22
N ASN A 318 9.30 11.19 -10.33
CA ASN A 318 10.71 11.16 -10.75
C ASN A 318 11.68 11.71 -9.68
N GLU A 319 11.30 12.78 -8.99
CA GLU A 319 12.14 13.45 -7.98
C GLU A 319 11.27 13.95 -6.82
N TYR A 320 11.81 13.92 -5.60
CA TYR A 320 11.20 14.62 -4.47
C TYR A 320 11.13 16.13 -4.76
N VAL A 321 10.21 16.84 -4.10
CA VAL A 321 10.12 18.30 -4.12
C VAL A 321 11.47 18.93 -3.77
N TRP A 322 12.24 18.30 -2.87
CA TRP A 322 13.61 18.66 -2.56
C TRP A 322 14.60 17.52 -2.85
N GLU A 323 15.50 17.75 -3.81
CA GLU A 323 16.53 16.78 -4.23
C GLU A 323 17.91 17.46 -4.30
N ALA A 324 18.76 17.22 -3.30
CA ALA A 324 20.02 17.95 -3.14
C ALA A 324 21.01 17.72 -4.29
N ARG A 325 21.21 16.46 -4.72
CA ARG A 325 22.21 16.10 -5.72
C ARG A 325 21.86 16.62 -7.14
N PRO A 326 20.67 16.35 -7.70
CA PRO A 326 20.26 16.93 -8.99
C PRO A 326 20.31 18.46 -8.98
N THR A 327 19.90 19.10 -7.89
CA THR A 327 19.94 20.56 -7.74
C THR A 327 21.38 21.09 -7.81
N PHE A 328 22.31 20.45 -7.11
CA PHE A 328 23.73 20.82 -7.15
C PHE A 328 24.36 20.62 -8.54
N ILE A 329 24.02 19.52 -9.23
CA ILE A 329 24.49 19.28 -10.61
C ILE A 329 23.95 20.35 -11.55
N THR A 330 22.67 20.69 -11.47
CA THR A 330 22.08 21.77 -12.27
C THR A 330 22.77 23.11 -12.00
N MET A 331 23.09 23.42 -10.74
CA MET A 331 23.82 24.63 -10.36
C MET A 331 25.23 24.65 -10.97
N LEU A 332 26.01 23.58 -10.79
CA LEU A 332 27.38 23.51 -11.32
C LEU A 332 27.44 23.53 -12.85
N THR A 333 26.41 23.00 -13.50
CA THR A 333 26.29 23.02 -14.97
C THR A 333 25.61 24.27 -15.48
N LEU A 334 25.32 25.27 -14.64
CA LEU A 334 24.63 26.51 -15.02
C LEU A 334 23.34 26.26 -15.82
N GLY A 335 22.63 25.17 -15.53
CA GLY A 335 21.42 24.77 -16.24
C GLY A 335 21.62 23.87 -17.47
N PHE A 336 22.85 23.58 -17.91
CA PHE A 336 23.09 22.70 -19.07
C PHE A 336 22.78 21.23 -18.81
N TYR A 337 22.78 20.79 -17.55
CA TYR A 337 22.26 19.47 -17.19
C TYR A 337 20.73 19.45 -17.23
N VAL A 338 20.19 18.85 -18.29
CA VAL A 338 18.75 18.60 -18.44
C VAL A 338 18.42 17.25 -17.82
N ARG A 339 17.53 17.24 -16.83
CA ARG A 339 17.02 16.02 -16.21
C ARG A 339 16.27 15.18 -17.26
N PRO A 340 16.51 13.85 -17.36
CA PRO A 340 15.94 13.06 -18.44
C PRO A 340 14.41 13.08 -18.51
N TRP A 341 13.74 13.10 -17.36
CA TRP A 341 12.28 13.16 -17.25
C TRP A 341 11.64 14.45 -17.78
N LEU A 342 12.41 15.53 -18.00
CA LEU A 342 11.92 16.75 -18.66
C LEU A 342 11.69 16.56 -20.16
N LYS A 343 12.23 15.50 -20.75
CA LYS A 343 12.15 15.20 -22.19
C LYS A 343 11.07 14.16 -22.51
N VAL A 344 10.30 13.74 -21.51
CA VAL A 344 9.25 12.75 -21.69
C VAL A 344 8.08 13.39 -22.41
N ASP A 345 7.64 12.75 -23.48
CA ASP A 345 6.46 13.15 -24.24
C ASP A 345 5.21 12.60 -23.55
N TYR A 346 4.29 13.50 -23.21
CA TYR A 346 3.00 13.17 -22.59
C TYR A 346 1.88 13.26 -23.64
N PRO A 347 0.77 12.51 -23.45
CA PRO A 347 -0.33 12.56 -24.39
C PRO A 347 -1.00 13.95 -24.40
N ASP A 348 -1.42 14.40 -25.58
CA ASP A 348 -2.28 15.57 -25.73
C ASP A 348 -3.76 15.20 -25.42
N LEU A 349 -3.98 14.78 -24.18
CA LEU A 349 -5.28 14.34 -23.67
C LEU A 349 -5.49 14.98 -22.28
N PRO A 350 -6.22 16.12 -22.20
CA PRO A 350 -6.37 16.86 -20.95
C PRO A 350 -6.92 16.04 -19.78
N ALA A 351 -7.84 15.12 -20.03
CA ALA A 351 -8.42 14.21 -19.03
C ALA A 351 -7.42 13.16 -18.48
N VAL A 352 -6.31 12.93 -19.17
CA VAL A 352 -5.26 11.98 -18.74
C VAL A 352 -4.18 12.69 -17.92
N GLY A 353 -3.84 13.93 -18.29
CA GLY A 353 -2.74 14.66 -17.69
C GLY A 353 -1.37 14.05 -18.04
N ARG A 354 -0.41 14.16 -17.12
CA ARG A 354 0.97 13.67 -17.33
C ARG A 354 1.15 12.24 -16.83
N PHE A 355 0.51 11.28 -17.50
CA PHE A 355 0.63 9.85 -17.19
C PHE A 355 1.20 9.10 -18.38
N GLU A 356 2.20 8.25 -18.15
CA GLU A 356 2.86 7.50 -19.22
C GLU A 356 3.51 6.22 -18.68
N SER A 357 3.89 5.32 -19.59
CA SER A 357 4.44 4.00 -19.29
C SER A 357 5.79 3.74 -19.95
N THR A 358 6.25 4.56 -20.89
CA THR A 358 7.45 4.32 -21.71
C THR A 358 8.71 4.59 -20.89
N TYR A 359 8.83 5.78 -20.31
CA TYR A 359 9.96 6.20 -19.49
C TYR A 359 9.88 5.61 -18.08
N PHE A 360 8.68 5.37 -17.56
CA PHE A 360 8.45 4.77 -16.25
C PHE A 360 9.32 3.54 -15.97
N GLN A 361 10.05 3.59 -14.85
CA GLN A 361 10.84 2.51 -14.27
C GLN A 361 10.42 2.36 -12.80
N PRO A 362 9.79 1.25 -12.41
CA PRO A 362 9.21 1.11 -11.07
C PRO A 362 10.20 1.37 -9.92
N GLU A 363 11.45 0.92 -10.07
CA GLU A 363 12.53 1.08 -9.09
C GLU A 363 13.00 2.53 -8.90
N ASN A 364 12.76 3.38 -9.90
CA ASN A 364 13.19 4.78 -9.89
C ASN A 364 12.03 5.73 -9.57
N TRP A 365 10.82 5.21 -9.40
CA TRP A 365 9.67 6.02 -9.04
C TRP A 365 9.82 6.59 -7.64
N LYS A 366 9.40 7.85 -7.46
CA LYS A 366 9.42 8.55 -6.18
C LYS A 366 8.11 9.27 -5.89
N ALA A 367 7.68 9.19 -4.64
CA ALA A 367 6.71 10.12 -4.07
C ALA A 367 7.24 11.55 -4.08
N ASP A 368 6.38 12.52 -3.75
CA ASP A 368 6.71 13.93 -3.72
C ASP A 368 7.65 14.31 -2.57
N ALA A 369 7.57 13.57 -1.46
CA ALA A 369 8.47 13.66 -0.32
C ALA A 369 8.96 12.25 0.09
N PRO A 370 10.10 12.15 0.80
CA PRO A 370 10.55 10.87 1.33
C PRO A 370 9.49 10.27 2.26
N ASN A 371 8.92 9.13 1.91
CA ASN A 371 8.00 8.40 2.78
C ASN A 371 8.80 7.41 3.66
N PRO A 372 8.73 7.50 5.00
CA PRO A 372 9.46 6.62 5.90
C PRO A 372 9.28 5.11 5.68
N ALA A 373 8.06 4.64 5.46
CA ALA A 373 7.80 3.23 5.17
C ALA A 373 8.43 2.82 3.83
N PHE A 374 8.32 3.66 2.79
CA PHE A 374 8.90 3.35 1.47
C PHE A 374 10.41 3.21 1.52
N ARG A 375 11.07 3.97 2.39
CA ARG A 375 12.52 3.86 2.54
C ARG A 375 12.95 2.54 3.17
N ASN A 376 12.08 1.91 3.96
CA ASN A 376 12.31 0.62 4.61
C ASN A 376 11.81 -0.57 3.78
N VAL A 377 11.30 -0.35 2.57
CA VAL A 377 10.81 -1.42 1.70
C VAL A 377 11.93 -2.42 1.37
N ARG A 378 11.62 -3.71 1.45
CA ARG A 378 12.50 -4.81 1.05
C ARG A 378 11.89 -5.58 -0.13
N SER A 379 12.68 -6.47 -0.73
CA SER A 379 12.23 -7.26 -1.88
C SER A 379 11.04 -8.17 -1.54
N GLU A 380 10.91 -8.64 -0.28
CA GLU A 380 9.76 -9.45 0.12
C GLU A 380 8.47 -8.63 0.18
N ASP A 381 8.55 -7.36 0.64
CA ASP A 381 7.40 -6.44 0.67
C ASP A 381 6.93 -6.12 -0.77
N GLN A 382 7.88 -5.92 -1.68
CA GLN A 382 7.61 -5.67 -3.10
C GLN A 382 7.05 -6.91 -3.81
N PHE A 383 7.61 -8.08 -3.52
CA PHE A 383 7.13 -9.36 -4.04
C PHE A 383 5.69 -9.65 -3.59
N TRP A 384 5.40 -9.44 -2.30
CA TRP A 384 4.06 -9.54 -1.74
C TRP A 384 3.08 -8.62 -2.47
N ALA A 385 3.39 -7.33 -2.60
CA ALA A 385 2.52 -6.38 -3.29
C ALA A 385 2.33 -6.73 -4.78
N ALA A 386 3.40 -7.14 -5.47
CA ALA A 386 3.34 -7.56 -6.87
C ALA A 386 2.46 -8.80 -7.06
N ARG A 387 2.46 -9.76 -6.12
CA ARG A 387 1.54 -10.92 -6.15
C ARG A 387 0.07 -10.52 -6.07
N ILE A 388 -0.27 -9.55 -5.21
CA ILE A 388 -1.65 -9.05 -5.12
C ILE A 388 -2.04 -8.40 -6.44
N MET A 389 -1.18 -7.56 -7.01
CA MET A 389 -1.46 -6.90 -8.29
C MET A 389 -1.56 -7.89 -9.46
N ALA A 390 -0.82 -8.99 -9.41
CA ALA A 390 -0.87 -10.05 -10.41
C ALA A 390 -2.28 -10.63 -10.58
N ALA A 391 -3.06 -10.71 -9.50
CA ALA A 391 -4.42 -11.22 -9.50
C ALA A 391 -5.45 -10.33 -10.23
N LEU A 392 -5.13 -9.08 -10.57
CA LEU A 392 -6.01 -8.23 -11.39
C LEU A 392 -5.96 -8.64 -12.86
N SER A 393 -7.04 -9.13 -13.46
CA SER A 393 -7.02 -9.40 -14.91
C SER A 393 -6.94 -8.10 -15.73
N ALA A 394 -6.67 -8.19 -17.03
CA ALA A 394 -6.70 -7.02 -17.90
C ALA A 394 -8.13 -6.45 -17.98
N GLU A 395 -9.12 -7.32 -18.11
CA GLU A 395 -10.55 -6.99 -18.15
C GLU A 395 -10.99 -6.28 -16.87
N ALA A 396 -10.48 -6.71 -15.71
CA ALA A 396 -10.70 -6.05 -14.43
C ALA A 396 -10.18 -4.61 -14.41
N VAL A 397 -8.94 -4.39 -14.85
CA VAL A 397 -8.35 -3.03 -14.95
C VAL A 397 -9.18 -2.18 -15.90
N GLU A 398 -9.55 -2.71 -17.06
CA GLU A 398 -10.34 -1.98 -18.05
C GLU A 398 -11.74 -1.61 -17.57
N ALA A 399 -12.39 -2.51 -16.82
CA ALA A 399 -13.70 -2.26 -16.24
C ALA A 399 -13.65 -1.16 -15.18
N VAL A 400 -12.63 -1.16 -14.32
CA VAL A 400 -12.43 -0.09 -13.33
C VAL A 400 -12.13 1.24 -14.02
N VAL A 401 -11.31 1.28 -15.08
CA VAL A 401 -11.10 2.51 -15.87
C VAL A 401 -12.41 3.01 -16.50
N GLY A 402 -13.33 2.11 -16.84
CA GLY A 402 -14.67 2.45 -17.34
C GLY A 402 -15.48 3.30 -16.35
N THR A 403 -15.27 3.16 -15.04
CA THR A 403 -16.01 3.93 -14.03
C THR A 403 -15.65 5.41 -14.01
N ALA A 404 -14.52 5.79 -14.61
CA ALA A 404 -14.16 7.20 -14.78
C ALA A 404 -15.04 7.92 -15.80
N GLN A 405 -15.79 7.21 -16.65
CA GLN A 405 -16.75 7.82 -17.60
C GLN A 405 -16.11 8.96 -18.42
N PHE A 406 -14.91 8.74 -18.96
CA PHE A 406 -14.26 9.72 -19.84
C PHE A 406 -15.11 9.92 -21.10
N THR A 407 -15.35 11.18 -21.46
CA THR A 407 -16.12 11.55 -22.65
C THR A 407 -15.31 11.28 -23.94
N ASP A 408 -14.00 11.55 -23.92
CA ASP A 408 -13.11 11.20 -25.05
C ASP A 408 -12.68 9.72 -24.93
N PRO A 409 -13.07 8.83 -25.85
CA PRO A 409 -12.69 7.42 -25.80
C PRO A 409 -11.17 7.20 -25.89
N ARG A 410 -10.42 8.15 -26.45
CA ARG A 410 -8.95 8.10 -26.50
C ARG A 410 -8.33 8.20 -25.12
N ALA A 411 -8.92 8.97 -24.20
CA ALA A 411 -8.46 9.07 -22.81
C ALA A 411 -8.62 7.73 -22.08
N SER A 412 -9.80 7.10 -22.21
CA SER A 412 -10.06 5.77 -21.63
C SER A 412 -9.09 4.72 -22.18
N ALA A 413 -8.92 4.66 -23.51
CA ALA A 413 -8.00 3.72 -24.15
C ALA A 413 -6.55 3.92 -23.72
N TYR A 414 -6.11 5.18 -23.59
CA TYR A 414 -4.76 5.51 -23.16
C TYR A 414 -4.50 5.08 -21.71
N VAL A 415 -5.39 5.45 -20.77
CA VAL A 415 -5.23 5.08 -19.35
C VAL A 415 -5.20 3.57 -19.16
N LYS A 416 -6.09 2.82 -19.84
CA LYS A 416 -6.09 1.35 -19.83
C LYS A 416 -4.75 0.79 -20.25
N LYS A 417 -4.26 1.20 -21.43
CA LYS A 417 -2.97 0.76 -21.97
C LYS A 417 -1.83 1.07 -21.00
N THR A 418 -1.75 2.32 -20.52
CA THR A 418 -0.68 2.76 -19.63
C THR A 418 -0.69 1.99 -18.31
N LEU A 419 -1.85 1.75 -17.70
CA LEU A 419 -1.95 0.94 -16.47
C LEU A 419 -1.46 -0.49 -16.68
N LEU A 420 -1.85 -1.13 -17.79
CA LEU A 420 -1.42 -2.50 -18.10
C LEU A 420 0.08 -2.59 -18.40
N GLU A 421 0.65 -1.62 -19.11
CA GLU A 421 2.08 -1.57 -19.39
C GLU A 421 2.90 -1.31 -18.12
N ARG A 422 2.47 -0.37 -17.27
CA ARG A 422 3.11 -0.12 -15.96
C ARG A 422 3.00 -1.36 -15.06
N LYS A 423 1.84 -2.03 -15.04
CA LYS A 423 1.64 -3.29 -14.32
C LYS A 423 2.63 -4.35 -14.79
N SER A 424 2.78 -4.54 -16.09
CA SER A 424 3.71 -5.52 -16.67
C SER A 424 5.16 -5.27 -16.24
N LYS A 425 5.62 -4.01 -16.29
CA LYS A 425 6.96 -3.61 -15.80
C LYS A 425 7.15 -3.92 -14.32
N ILE A 426 6.15 -3.63 -13.49
CA ILE A 426 6.17 -3.93 -12.07
C ILE A 426 6.27 -5.44 -11.80
N LEU A 427 5.42 -6.25 -12.46
CA LEU A 427 5.44 -7.69 -12.28
C LEU A 427 6.78 -8.29 -12.72
N GLY A 428 7.29 -7.85 -13.88
CA GLY A 428 8.60 -8.24 -14.40
C GLY A 428 9.76 -7.92 -13.46
N LEU A 429 9.66 -6.83 -12.69
CA LEU A 429 10.69 -6.47 -11.72
C LEU A 429 10.51 -7.20 -10.38
N TRP A 430 9.38 -7.02 -9.72
CA TRP A 430 9.23 -7.36 -8.30
C TRP A 430 8.80 -8.80 -8.04
N LEU A 431 8.17 -9.51 -9.00
CA LEU A 431 8.03 -10.97 -8.88
C LEU A 431 9.37 -11.70 -9.05
N ASN A 432 10.37 -11.02 -9.60
CA ASN A 432 11.72 -11.53 -9.83
C ASN A 432 12.75 -11.08 -8.78
N GLY A 433 12.34 -10.26 -7.80
CA GLY A 433 13.22 -9.66 -6.80
C GLY A 433 13.67 -10.60 -5.67
N THR A 434 13.09 -11.80 -5.58
CA THR A 434 13.41 -12.83 -4.58
C THR A 434 13.01 -14.21 -5.13
N ASN A 435 13.07 -15.25 -4.30
CA ASN A 435 12.55 -16.58 -4.64
C ASN A 435 11.07 -16.46 -5.04
N PRO A 436 10.63 -16.95 -6.21
CA PRO A 436 9.25 -16.76 -6.67
C PRO A 436 8.30 -17.87 -6.23
N VAL A 437 8.77 -18.84 -5.43
CA VAL A 437 7.96 -19.97 -4.97
C VAL A 437 6.84 -19.49 -4.05
N VAL A 438 5.62 -19.93 -4.36
CA VAL A 438 4.38 -19.63 -3.63
C VAL A 438 3.49 -20.86 -3.54
N ASN A 439 2.52 -20.81 -2.63
CA ASN A 439 1.50 -21.85 -2.42
C ASN A 439 2.07 -23.28 -2.26
N PRO A 440 3.12 -23.50 -1.43
CA PRO A 440 3.61 -24.85 -1.20
C PRO A 440 2.57 -25.67 -0.41
N ALA A 441 2.27 -26.86 -0.89
CA ALA A 441 1.33 -27.79 -0.29
C ALA A 441 1.95 -29.20 -0.23
N LEU A 442 1.74 -29.90 0.88
CA LEU A 442 2.24 -31.25 1.09
C LEU A 442 1.06 -32.21 1.19
N SER A 443 1.02 -33.20 0.30
CA SER A 443 -0.02 -34.23 0.34
C SER A 443 0.17 -35.17 1.53
N ARG A 444 -0.87 -35.94 1.87
CA ARG A 444 -0.79 -37.00 2.87
C ARG A 444 0.33 -38.02 2.60
N SER A 445 0.62 -38.31 1.33
CA SER A 445 1.68 -39.25 0.93
C SER A 445 3.09 -38.65 0.93
N GLY A 446 3.23 -37.36 1.22
CA GLY A 446 4.52 -36.66 1.17
C GLY A 446 4.86 -36.03 -0.17
N SER A 447 3.90 -35.93 -1.09
CA SER A 447 4.13 -35.27 -2.38
C SER A 447 3.95 -33.77 -2.21
N LEU A 448 5.03 -33.02 -2.40
CA LEU A 448 5.05 -31.56 -2.41
C LEU A 448 4.63 -31.04 -3.78
N SER A 449 3.80 -30.00 -3.79
CA SER A 449 3.51 -29.17 -4.96
C SER A 449 3.66 -27.70 -4.59
N PHE A 450 4.09 -26.87 -5.54
CA PHE A 450 4.14 -25.42 -5.39
C PHE A 450 3.97 -24.74 -6.75
N GLN A 451 3.95 -23.41 -6.75
CA GLN A 451 3.88 -22.57 -7.95
C GLN A 451 5.05 -21.61 -8.02
N ASN A 452 5.33 -21.09 -9.21
CA ASN A 452 6.30 -20.02 -9.43
C ASN A 452 5.56 -18.76 -9.90
N ALA A 453 5.40 -17.79 -9.00
CA ALA A 453 4.55 -16.62 -9.23
C ALA A 453 4.96 -15.80 -10.47
N ALA A 454 6.26 -15.72 -10.77
CA ALA A 454 6.76 -15.00 -11.93
C ALA A 454 6.45 -15.73 -13.25
N VAL A 455 6.50 -17.07 -13.25
CA VAL A 455 6.21 -17.89 -14.45
C VAL A 455 4.70 -17.92 -14.74
N GLU A 456 3.87 -18.04 -13.70
CA GLU A 456 2.40 -18.10 -13.85
C GLU A 456 1.82 -16.90 -14.60
N VAL A 457 2.44 -15.73 -14.48
CA VAL A 457 2.00 -14.50 -15.16
C VAL A 457 2.93 -14.07 -16.30
N ALA A 458 3.79 -14.97 -16.78
CA ALA A 458 4.76 -14.72 -17.85
C ALA A 458 5.69 -13.51 -17.59
N ALA A 459 5.99 -13.20 -16.33
CA ALA A 459 6.97 -12.19 -15.93
C ALA A 459 8.42 -12.70 -16.00
N ALA A 460 8.61 -14.01 -16.17
CA ALA A 460 9.90 -14.66 -16.43
C ALA A 460 9.72 -15.99 -17.17
N ASN A 461 10.81 -16.45 -17.80
CA ASN A 461 10.87 -17.81 -18.32
C ASN A 461 10.92 -18.83 -17.17
N PRO A 462 10.56 -20.11 -17.43
CA PRO A 462 10.65 -21.16 -16.42
C PRO A 462 12.06 -21.30 -15.81
N ALA A 463 12.12 -21.67 -14.53
CA ALA A 463 13.36 -22.09 -13.89
C ALA A 463 13.94 -23.32 -14.61
N GLU A 464 15.28 -23.43 -14.66
CA GLU A 464 15.96 -24.64 -15.12
C GLU A 464 15.74 -25.82 -14.15
N GLY A 465 15.47 -25.50 -12.89
CA GLY A 465 15.07 -26.47 -11.88
C GLY A 465 14.94 -25.84 -10.49
N TYR A 466 14.69 -26.69 -9.51
CA TYR A 466 14.55 -26.35 -8.11
C TYR A 466 15.38 -27.30 -7.28
N THR A 467 16.08 -26.80 -6.26
CA THR A 467 16.72 -27.65 -5.24
C THR A 467 15.84 -27.71 -3.99
N LEU A 468 15.74 -28.90 -3.40
CA LEU A 468 14.92 -29.19 -2.23
C LEU A 468 15.75 -29.91 -1.17
N ALA A 469 15.91 -29.28 -0.01
CA ALA A 469 16.53 -29.88 1.16
C ALA A 469 15.49 -30.12 2.25
N TRP A 470 15.26 -31.39 2.57
CA TRP A 470 14.24 -31.83 3.52
C TRP A 470 14.79 -31.96 4.94
N SER A 471 13.97 -31.65 5.93
CA SER A 471 14.32 -31.82 7.34
C SER A 471 13.13 -32.15 8.21
N ARG A 472 13.36 -32.92 9.28
CA ARG A 472 12.44 -32.95 10.42
C ARG A 472 12.68 -31.68 11.23
N PHE A 473 11.60 -31.02 11.65
CA PHE A 473 11.68 -29.77 12.37
C PHE A 473 11.20 -29.96 13.82
N ASP A 474 12.03 -29.56 14.78
CA ASP A 474 11.63 -29.49 16.19
C ASP A 474 11.06 -28.09 16.47
N ASN A 475 9.75 -28.02 16.63
CA ASN A 475 9.04 -26.76 16.87
C ASN A 475 9.39 -26.11 18.22
N GLY A 476 9.80 -26.88 19.22
CA GLY A 476 10.13 -26.38 20.55
C GLY A 476 11.54 -25.81 20.64
N THR A 477 12.48 -26.29 19.81
CA THR A 477 13.87 -25.81 19.82
C THR A 477 14.27 -25.01 18.59
N GLY A 478 13.47 -25.06 17.51
CA GLY A 478 13.83 -24.50 16.21
C GLY A 478 14.85 -25.33 15.44
N THR A 479 15.14 -26.55 15.88
CA THR A 479 16.21 -27.39 15.29
C THR A 479 15.75 -28.09 14.03
N HIS A 480 16.55 -28.00 12.96
CA HIS A 480 16.38 -28.78 11.74
C HIS A 480 17.30 -30.01 11.76
N THR A 481 16.72 -31.19 11.53
CA THR A 481 17.47 -32.43 11.29
C THR A 481 17.33 -32.83 9.83
N PRO A 482 18.38 -32.69 8.99
CA PRO A 482 18.32 -33.03 7.57
C PRO A 482 17.93 -34.50 7.34
N VAL A 483 17.17 -34.77 6.28
CA VAL A 483 16.79 -36.12 5.87
C VAL A 483 17.04 -36.32 4.38
N GLY A 484 17.89 -37.28 4.05
CA GLY A 484 18.28 -37.58 2.67
C GLY A 484 19.19 -36.52 2.04
N PRO A 485 19.66 -36.77 0.80
CA PRO A 485 20.40 -35.78 0.02
C PRO A 485 19.48 -34.67 -0.50
N GLU A 486 20.05 -33.53 -0.87
CA GLU A 486 19.33 -32.49 -1.60
C GLU A 486 18.83 -33.04 -2.94
N GLN A 487 17.54 -32.80 -3.24
CA GLN A 487 16.92 -33.20 -4.49
C GLN A 487 16.97 -32.04 -5.49
N THR A 488 17.16 -32.36 -6.77
CA THR A 488 17.00 -31.40 -7.87
C THR A 488 15.88 -31.88 -8.77
N VAL A 489 14.88 -31.02 -9.01
CA VAL A 489 13.73 -31.32 -9.85
C VAL A 489 13.51 -30.21 -10.87
N THR A 490 12.94 -30.54 -12.03
CA THR A 490 12.57 -29.54 -13.05
C THR A 490 11.11 -29.09 -12.93
N ALA A 491 10.26 -29.93 -12.34
CA ALA A 491 8.85 -29.63 -12.08
C ALA A 491 8.67 -28.85 -10.78
N THR A 492 7.53 -28.18 -10.62
CA THR A 492 7.13 -27.55 -9.36
C THR A 492 6.51 -28.55 -8.37
N ALA A 493 7.08 -29.75 -8.31
CA ALA A 493 6.65 -30.84 -7.45
C ALA A 493 7.81 -31.80 -7.15
N ALA A 494 7.77 -32.45 -5.99
CA ALA A 494 8.75 -33.46 -5.56
C ALA A 494 8.16 -34.36 -4.46
N ASP A 495 8.61 -35.61 -4.38
CA ASP A 495 8.27 -36.49 -3.26
C ASP A 495 9.27 -36.33 -2.11
N ALA A 496 8.74 -36.17 -0.90
CA ALA A 496 9.54 -36.21 0.31
C ALA A 496 10.25 -37.57 0.48
N PRO A 497 11.47 -37.62 1.04
CA PRO A 497 12.14 -38.87 1.37
C PRO A 497 11.26 -39.76 2.26
N ALA A 498 11.17 -41.06 1.97
CA ALA A 498 10.36 -42.00 2.76
C ALA A 498 10.71 -41.95 4.26
N ASP A 499 12.01 -41.83 4.57
CA ASP A 499 12.51 -41.70 5.95
C ASP A 499 12.01 -40.44 6.65
N LEU A 500 11.69 -39.36 5.92
CA LEU A 500 11.16 -38.13 6.52
C LEU A 500 9.87 -38.45 7.28
N LEU A 501 9.02 -39.29 6.70
CA LEU A 501 7.68 -39.62 7.19
C LEU A 501 7.63 -40.86 8.09
N ALA A 502 8.65 -41.73 8.03
CA ALA A 502 8.66 -43.03 8.72
C ALA A 502 8.39 -42.94 10.24
N ASN A 503 8.90 -41.90 10.91
CA ASN A 503 8.73 -41.68 12.34
C ASN A 503 7.56 -40.77 12.69
N GLN A 504 6.65 -40.53 11.74
CA GLN A 504 5.43 -39.76 11.99
C GLN A 504 5.70 -38.40 12.67
N PRO A 505 6.67 -37.60 12.17
CA PRO A 505 7.04 -36.35 12.82
C PRO A 505 5.85 -35.39 12.91
N GLU A 506 5.80 -34.60 13.97
CA GLU A 506 4.78 -33.57 14.12
C GLU A 506 4.98 -32.43 13.11
N TYR A 507 6.24 -32.07 12.83
CA TYR A 507 6.60 -31.03 11.87
C TYR A 507 7.69 -31.50 10.91
N VAL A 508 7.55 -31.09 9.65
CA VAL A 508 8.58 -31.24 8.61
C VAL A 508 8.81 -29.88 7.95
N ALA A 509 10.01 -29.69 7.41
CA ALA A 509 10.34 -28.50 6.64
C ALA A 509 11.07 -28.85 5.35
N VAL A 510 10.90 -28.01 4.34
CA VAL A 510 11.60 -28.10 3.06
C VAL A 510 12.17 -26.73 2.69
N THR A 511 13.47 -26.68 2.44
CA THR A 511 14.14 -25.50 1.89
C THR A 511 14.16 -25.63 0.37
N ILE A 512 13.53 -24.69 -0.32
CA ILE A 512 13.38 -24.65 -1.77
C ILE A 512 14.22 -23.50 -2.33
N ARG A 513 15.01 -23.77 -3.37
CA ARG A 513 15.70 -22.74 -4.17
C ARG A 513 15.32 -22.90 -5.62
N ALA A 514 15.06 -21.82 -6.32
CA ALA A 514 14.81 -21.83 -7.76
C ALA A 514 16.10 -21.50 -8.53
N LEU A 515 16.41 -22.31 -9.54
CA LEU A 515 17.60 -22.17 -10.38
C LEU A 515 17.19 -21.50 -11.69
N HIS A 516 17.65 -20.27 -11.90
CA HIS A 516 17.43 -19.55 -13.16
C HIS A 516 18.69 -18.74 -13.52
N PRO A 517 19.18 -18.80 -14.77
CA PRO A 517 20.45 -18.20 -15.15
C PRO A 517 20.45 -16.67 -15.03
N GLU A 518 19.35 -16.03 -15.41
CA GLU A 518 19.21 -14.57 -15.41
C GLU A 518 18.62 -13.99 -14.11
N ARG A 519 18.19 -14.83 -13.16
CA ARG A 519 17.49 -14.40 -11.94
C ARG A 519 18.21 -14.91 -10.69
N PRO A 520 19.36 -14.32 -10.31
CA PRO A 520 20.16 -14.81 -9.17
C PRO A 520 19.40 -14.76 -7.84
N ALA A 521 18.46 -13.82 -7.67
CA ALA A 521 17.61 -13.71 -6.49
C ALA A 521 16.73 -14.95 -6.25
N TRP A 522 16.42 -15.73 -7.29
CA TRP A 522 15.62 -16.94 -7.18
C TRP A 522 16.31 -18.05 -6.37
N LYS A 523 17.63 -18.01 -6.26
CA LYS A 523 18.43 -18.94 -5.46
C LYS A 523 18.40 -18.66 -3.97
N GLN A 524 17.82 -17.53 -3.55
CA GLN A 524 17.60 -17.26 -2.13
C GLN A 524 16.69 -18.35 -1.55
N PRO A 525 16.97 -18.85 -0.33
CA PRO A 525 16.19 -19.92 0.25
C PRO A 525 14.78 -19.47 0.61
N LEU A 526 13.81 -20.34 0.34
CA LEU A 526 12.49 -20.30 0.93
C LEU A 526 12.31 -21.56 1.78
N ILE A 527 11.90 -21.43 3.04
CA ILE A 527 11.63 -22.58 3.92
C ILE A 527 10.12 -22.67 4.12
N ALA A 528 9.53 -23.80 3.73
CA ALA A 528 8.14 -24.12 4.03
C ALA A 528 8.07 -25.13 5.16
N TYR A 529 7.21 -24.87 6.15
CA TYR A 529 7.01 -25.70 7.34
C TYR A 529 5.60 -26.28 7.34
N PHE A 530 5.51 -27.59 7.48
CA PHE A 530 4.25 -28.32 7.51
C PHE A 530 4.07 -29.00 8.87
N ARG A 531 2.88 -28.82 9.45
CA ARG A 531 2.44 -29.53 10.66
C ARG A 531 1.52 -30.68 10.27
N ARG A 532 1.68 -31.80 10.95
CA ARG A 532 0.80 -32.95 10.80
C ARG A 532 -0.53 -32.70 11.49
N THR A 533 -1.64 -32.85 10.77
CA THR A 533 -3.01 -32.70 11.28
C THR A 533 -3.79 -34.00 11.04
N GLY A 534 -3.68 -34.92 11.99
CA GLY A 534 -4.16 -36.29 11.81
C GLY A 534 -3.36 -37.00 10.72
N GLU A 535 -4.01 -37.32 9.60
CA GLU A 535 -3.36 -37.97 8.45
C GLU A 535 -2.97 -36.97 7.35
N ALA A 536 -3.27 -35.68 7.51
CA ALA A 536 -2.96 -34.62 6.55
C ALA A 536 -1.77 -33.76 7.00
N TRP A 537 -1.32 -32.88 6.12
CA TRP A 537 -0.33 -31.85 6.40
C TRP A 537 -0.93 -30.47 6.16
N ALA A 538 -0.67 -29.54 7.08
CA ALA A 538 -1.05 -28.14 6.97
C ALA A 538 0.21 -27.28 6.88
N LEU A 539 0.24 -26.34 5.92
CA LEU A 539 1.27 -25.30 5.89
C LEU A 539 1.05 -24.39 7.10
N VAL A 540 2.05 -24.31 7.97
CA VAL A 540 2.02 -23.49 9.20
C VAL A 540 3.09 -22.40 9.21
N GLY A 541 4.09 -22.53 8.34
CA GLY A 541 5.18 -21.57 8.23
C GLY A 541 5.69 -21.43 6.81
N LEU A 542 6.04 -20.22 6.41
CA LEU A 542 6.78 -19.91 5.19
C LEU A 542 7.74 -18.76 5.47
N GLU A 543 9.03 -19.01 5.28
CA GLU A 543 10.07 -18.02 5.50
C GLU A 543 10.82 -17.76 4.20
N ARG A 544 10.84 -16.49 3.78
CA ARG A 544 11.52 -16.03 2.58
C ARG A 544 12.73 -15.21 2.95
N ASN A 545 13.89 -15.60 2.43
CA ASN A 545 15.18 -15.00 2.80
C ASN A 545 15.47 -15.08 4.32
N PRO A 546 15.31 -16.26 4.95
CA PRO A 546 15.60 -16.46 6.37
C PRO A 546 17.07 -16.22 6.74
#